data_AF-A0ABD3IIL9-F1
#
_entry.id   AF-A0ABD3IIL9-F1
#
_cell.length_a   1.000
_cell.length_b   1.000
_cell.length_c   1.000
_cell.angle_alpha   90.00
_cell.angle_beta   90.00
_cell.angle_gamma   90.00
#
_symmetry.space_group_name_H-M   'P 1'
#
loop_
_entity.id
_entity.type
_entity.pdbx_description
1 polymer ?
#
loop_
_entity_poly.entity_id
_entity_poly.type
_entity_poly.pdbx_seq_one_letter_code
_entity_poly.pdbx_strand_id
1 'polypeptide(L)'
;MFLKCCYLWPPLALAGTCWQVVKYLWWLNDSICSVRPSIEDIIATPEFGKGKTVEVSSDEKGYEGSWFSAIVIDYIGNDKYLVKYLTLKTDDETEPLREEKYSRYIKPYPPHLPARRFKQLDKVDAWYNDGWWVGEISKVLKGSQYVVYFSTSNEERILNESNLRLHQDWNDGKWVIASRVRTTVASNFVMNCFGGVLSFRFMLLFHSWPNVPHALL
;
A
#
# COMPACT_ATOMS: atom_id res chain seq x y z
N MET A 1 11.39 -13.92 -54.34
CA MET A 1 11.84 -13.08 -55.47
C MET A 1 13.27 -12.65 -55.16
N PHE A 2 14.27 -13.18 -55.89
CA PHE A 2 15.73 -12.94 -55.73
C PHE A 2 16.34 -13.30 -54.35
N LEU A 3 17.61 -13.70 -54.19
CA LEU A 3 18.70 -14.00 -55.16
C LEU A 3 19.22 -15.44 -54.98
N LYS A 4 19.74 -16.02 -56.07
CA LYS A 4 20.83 -17.01 -56.02
C LYS A 4 22.16 -16.27 -55.90
N CYS A 5 23.14 -16.83 -55.20
CA CYS A 5 24.55 -16.67 -55.58
C CYS A 5 25.27 -18.02 -55.43
N CYS A 6 26.01 -18.39 -56.46
CA CYS A 6 26.78 -19.64 -56.55
C CYS A 6 28.17 -19.47 -55.92
N TYR A 7 28.88 -20.57 -55.65
CA TYR A 7 30.15 -20.92 -56.33
C TYR A 7 30.65 -22.32 -55.92
N LEU A 8 31.37 -22.98 -56.84
CA LEU A 8 32.08 -24.26 -56.67
C LEU A 8 33.59 -23.94 -56.49
N TRP A 9 34.54 -24.81 -56.10
CA TRP A 9 34.66 -26.27 -55.87
C TRP A 9 35.99 -26.46 -55.06
N PRO A 10 36.61 -27.66 -54.89
CA PRO A 10 36.16 -29.06 -54.85
C PRO A 10 36.63 -29.81 -53.57
N PRO A 11 36.25 -31.09 -53.36
CA PRO A 11 36.83 -31.97 -52.34
C PRO A 11 37.91 -32.92 -52.92
N LEU A 12 38.99 -33.20 -52.16
CA LEU A 12 39.92 -34.35 -52.27
C LEU A 12 40.66 -34.47 -50.92
N ALA A 13 40.52 -35.57 -50.16
CA ALA A 13 41.47 -36.71 -50.03
C ALA A 13 42.82 -36.36 -49.37
N LEU A 14 43.45 -37.18 -48.50
CA LEU A 14 43.13 -38.47 -47.87
C LEU A 14 44.10 -38.71 -46.67
N ALA A 15 43.75 -39.63 -45.76
CA ALA A 15 44.63 -40.33 -44.78
C ALA A 15 45.35 -39.52 -43.67
N GLY A 16 45.50 -40.13 -42.49
CA GLY A 16 46.33 -39.63 -41.37
C GLY A 16 45.69 -39.80 -39.98
N THR A 17 46.00 -40.91 -39.30
CA THR A 17 45.52 -41.22 -37.95
C THR A 17 46.25 -40.44 -36.85
N CYS A 18 45.53 -39.87 -35.86
CA CYS A 18 45.88 -39.98 -34.42
C CYS A 18 44.87 -39.28 -33.48
N TRP A 19 44.45 -40.04 -32.45
CA TRP A 19 43.99 -39.60 -31.11
C TRP A 19 42.71 -38.73 -31.00
N GLN A 20 41.65 -39.37 -30.47
CA GLN A 20 40.48 -38.71 -29.92
C GLN A 20 40.87 -37.69 -28.83
N VAL A 21 40.70 -36.40 -29.14
CA VAL A 21 40.61 -35.33 -28.14
C VAL A 21 39.26 -34.65 -28.29
N VAL A 22 38.41 -34.85 -27.27
CA VAL A 22 37.22 -34.09 -26.87
C VAL A 22 36.57 -33.21 -27.96
N LYS A 23 35.70 -33.79 -28.80
CA LYS A 23 34.76 -33.05 -29.68
C LYS A 23 33.31 -33.16 -29.20
N TYR A 24 32.98 -32.50 -28.09
CA TYR A 24 31.60 -32.17 -27.71
C TYR A 24 31.52 -30.75 -27.11
N LEU A 25 31.96 -29.77 -27.90
CA LEU A 25 31.53 -28.38 -27.83
C LEU A 25 31.08 -27.99 -29.24
N TRP A 26 30.13 -27.06 -29.35
CA TRP A 26 29.38 -26.71 -30.57
C TRP A 26 28.24 -27.67 -30.98
N TRP A 27 27.36 -27.98 -30.02
CA TRP A 27 25.94 -28.27 -30.29
C TRP A 27 25.04 -27.68 -29.19
N LEU A 28 25.27 -26.40 -28.89
CA LEU A 28 24.47 -25.60 -27.95
C LEU A 28 24.25 -24.18 -28.49
N ASN A 29 23.58 -24.09 -29.62
CA ASN A 29 22.77 -22.92 -29.95
C ASN A 29 21.69 -23.33 -30.95
N ASP A 30 20.47 -23.55 -30.46
CA ASP A 30 19.27 -22.86 -30.95
C ASP A 30 18.00 -23.38 -30.24
N SER A 31 17.12 -22.44 -29.88
CA SER A 31 15.68 -22.66 -29.66
C SER A 31 15.19 -23.50 -28.46
N ILE A 32 15.77 -23.36 -27.26
CA ILE A 32 14.96 -23.35 -26.02
C ILE A 32 15.42 -22.20 -25.13
N CYS A 33 14.64 -21.12 -25.08
CA CYS A 33 14.75 -20.12 -24.02
C CYS A 33 14.22 -20.72 -22.70
N SER A 34 14.98 -21.62 -22.08
CA SER A 34 14.70 -22.09 -20.74
C SER A 34 14.98 -20.96 -19.76
N VAL A 35 13.96 -20.15 -19.47
CA VAL A 35 13.94 -19.34 -18.26
C VAL A 35 14.03 -20.34 -17.10
N ARG A 36 15.24 -20.51 -16.54
CA ARG A 36 15.36 -21.09 -15.21
C ARG A 36 14.62 -20.13 -14.28
N PRO A 37 13.59 -20.59 -13.55
CA PRO A 37 13.07 -19.80 -12.43
C PRO A 37 14.25 -19.43 -11.53
N SER A 38 14.29 -18.20 -11.06
CA SER A 38 15.24 -17.84 -10.02
C SER A 38 14.92 -18.67 -8.78
N ILE A 39 15.89 -18.90 -7.89
CA ILE A 39 15.61 -19.67 -6.67
C ILE A 39 14.62 -18.91 -5.75
N GLU A 40 14.45 -17.60 -5.96
CA GLU A 40 13.45 -16.74 -5.31
C GLU A 40 12.02 -17.06 -5.78
N ASP A 41 11.84 -17.60 -7.00
CA ASP A 41 10.55 -18.07 -7.52
C ASP A 41 10.13 -19.45 -6.96
N ILE A 42 10.99 -20.13 -6.20
CA ILE A 42 10.72 -21.47 -5.66
C ILE A 42 9.84 -21.38 -4.41
N ILE A 43 8.55 -21.21 -4.68
CA ILE A 43 7.42 -21.40 -3.76
C ILE A 43 7.42 -20.45 -2.55
N ALA A 44 7.27 -19.15 -2.84
CA ALA A 44 6.46 -18.31 -1.96
C ALA A 44 5.03 -18.88 -1.95
N THR A 45 4.68 -19.61 -0.87
CA THR A 45 3.29 -20.07 -0.68
C THR A 45 2.39 -18.83 -0.52
N PRO A 46 1.28 -18.71 -1.29
CA PRO A 46 0.42 -17.53 -1.19
C PRO A 46 -0.12 -17.39 0.23
N GLU A 47 0.19 -16.27 0.88
CA GLU A 47 -0.23 -15.90 2.24
C GLU A 47 -1.76 -15.97 2.38
N PHE A 48 -2.48 -15.52 1.35
CA PHE A 48 -3.94 -15.49 1.32
C PHE A 48 -4.51 -16.56 0.39
N GLY A 49 -5.15 -17.57 0.98
CA GLY A 49 -5.81 -18.63 0.22
C GLY A 49 -7.02 -18.13 -0.58
N LYS A 50 -7.27 -18.74 -1.75
CA LYS A 50 -8.46 -18.51 -2.57
C LYS A 50 -9.75 -18.70 -1.77
N GLY A 51 -10.70 -17.79 -1.93
CA GLY A 51 -11.96 -17.74 -1.20
C GLY A 51 -11.88 -17.15 0.21
N LYS A 52 -10.70 -16.73 0.70
CA LYS A 52 -10.58 -16.06 2.00
C LYS A 52 -11.08 -14.61 1.94
N THR A 53 -11.80 -14.19 2.97
CA THR A 53 -12.12 -12.79 3.22
C THR A 53 -10.90 -12.06 3.77
N VAL A 54 -10.60 -10.91 3.18
CA VAL A 54 -9.46 -10.05 3.49
C VAL A 54 -9.91 -8.60 3.55
N GLU A 55 -9.08 -7.73 4.12
CA GLU A 55 -9.21 -6.28 3.96
C GLU A 55 -8.14 -5.76 3.02
N VAL A 56 -8.53 -4.85 2.14
CA VAL A 56 -7.70 -4.31 1.06
C VAL A 56 -7.64 -2.80 1.16
N SER A 57 -6.44 -2.23 1.15
CA SER A 57 -6.20 -0.78 1.10
C SER A 57 -5.85 -0.32 -0.33
N SER A 58 -5.93 0.99 -0.56
CA SER A 58 -5.41 1.63 -1.78
C SER A 58 -4.41 2.73 -1.40
N ASP A 59 -3.39 2.93 -2.23
CA ASP A 59 -2.47 4.08 -2.17
C ASP A 59 -2.89 5.22 -3.13
N GLU A 60 -4.04 5.07 -3.77
CA GLU A 60 -4.69 6.14 -4.53
C GLU A 60 -5.08 7.33 -3.63
N LYS A 61 -4.85 8.53 -4.15
CA LYS A 61 -5.11 9.77 -3.42
C LYS A 61 -6.60 9.93 -3.11
N GLY A 62 -6.91 10.15 -1.84
CA GLY A 62 -8.28 10.21 -1.29
C GLY A 62 -8.70 8.92 -0.56
N TYR A 63 -7.95 7.83 -0.71
CA TYR A 63 -8.20 6.54 -0.04
C TYR A 63 -7.16 6.22 1.06
N GLU A 64 -6.28 7.16 1.40
CA GLU A 64 -5.25 6.95 2.41
C GLU A 64 -5.86 6.62 3.79
N GLY A 65 -5.50 5.45 4.33
CA GLY A 65 -6.04 4.96 5.60
C GLY A 65 -7.42 4.31 5.52
N SER A 66 -7.92 4.02 4.32
CA SER A 66 -9.13 3.22 4.10
C SER A 66 -8.82 1.73 3.90
N TRP A 67 -9.74 0.87 4.35
CA TRP A 67 -9.69 -0.59 4.21
C TRP A 67 -11.06 -1.12 3.78
N PHE A 68 -11.12 -1.75 2.60
CA PHE A 68 -12.33 -2.32 2.03
C PHE A 68 -12.36 -3.83 2.18
N SER A 69 -13.52 -4.40 2.52
CA SER A 69 -13.65 -5.86 2.64
C SER A 69 -13.73 -6.51 1.26
N ALA A 70 -12.93 -7.56 1.03
CA ALA A 70 -12.85 -8.27 -0.23
C ALA A 70 -12.69 -9.78 -0.05
N ILE A 71 -12.84 -10.54 -1.14
CA ILE A 71 -12.55 -11.97 -1.22
C ILE A 71 -11.39 -12.18 -2.20
N VAL A 72 -10.40 -12.98 -1.82
CA VAL A 72 -9.33 -13.43 -2.73
C VAL A 72 -9.91 -14.38 -3.78
N ILE A 73 -9.86 -13.97 -5.05
CA ILE A 73 -10.32 -14.77 -6.19
C ILE A 73 -9.20 -15.67 -6.71
N ASP A 74 -7.96 -15.17 -6.79
CA ASP A 74 -6.79 -15.99 -7.11
C ASP A 74 -5.46 -15.34 -6.69
N TYR A 75 -4.40 -16.14 -6.66
CA TYR A 75 -3.02 -15.66 -6.64
C TYR A 75 -2.49 -15.67 -8.07
N ILE A 76 -2.05 -14.52 -8.58
CA ILE A 76 -1.67 -14.33 -10.00
C ILE A 76 -0.15 -14.29 -10.22
N GLY A 77 0.64 -14.58 -9.18
CA GLY A 77 2.10 -14.51 -9.21
C GLY A 77 2.63 -13.11 -8.88
N ASN A 78 3.96 -12.98 -8.80
CA ASN A 78 4.66 -11.70 -8.55
C ASN A 78 4.10 -10.92 -7.35
N ASP A 79 3.82 -11.62 -6.23
CA ASP A 79 3.27 -11.03 -5.00
C ASP A 79 1.86 -10.41 -5.14
N LYS A 80 1.15 -10.69 -6.24
CA LYS A 80 -0.19 -10.14 -6.52
C LYS A 80 -1.32 -11.15 -6.38
N TYR A 81 -2.47 -10.62 -5.98
CA TYR A 81 -3.74 -11.33 -5.89
C TYR A 81 -4.80 -10.61 -6.71
N LEU A 82 -5.68 -11.39 -7.35
CA LEU A 82 -6.94 -10.88 -7.86
C LEU A 82 -7.95 -10.90 -6.70
N VAL A 83 -8.44 -9.73 -6.31
CA VAL A 83 -9.45 -9.57 -5.26
C VAL A 83 -10.78 -9.13 -5.86
N LYS A 84 -11.89 -9.47 -5.18
CA LYS A 84 -13.24 -8.97 -5.47
C LYS A 84 -13.80 -8.31 -4.23
N TYR A 85 -14.14 -7.03 -4.30
CA TYR A 85 -14.70 -6.29 -3.17
C TYR A 85 -16.11 -6.80 -2.82
N LEU A 86 -16.50 -6.65 -1.55
CA LEU A 86 -17.83 -7.00 -1.06
C LEU A 86 -18.84 -5.87 -1.21
N THR A 87 -18.37 -4.62 -1.12
CA THR A 87 -19.20 -3.41 -1.08
C THR A 87 -18.99 -2.50 -2.28
N LEU A 88 -17.77 -2.43 -2.83
CA LEU A 88 -17.48 -1.66 -4.04
C LEU A 88 -17.97 -2.39 -5.31
N LYS A 89 -18.47 -1.60 -6.26
CA LYS A 89 -18.99 -2.04 -7.55
C LYS A 89 -18.24 -1.38 -8.72
N THR A 90 -18.47 -1.89 -9.92
CA THR A 90 -18.14 -1.22 -11.18
C THR A 90 -18.91 0.10 -11.37
N ASP A 91 -18.42 0.98 -12.24
CA ASP A 91 -18.99 2.32 -12.51
C ASP A 91 -20.45 2.29 -13.01
N ASP A 92 -20.88 1.18 -13.63
CA ASP A 92 -22.25 0.93 -14.08
C ASP A 92 -23.14 0.28 -13.00
N GLU A 93 -22.60 0.08 -11.80
CA GLU A 93 -23.19 -0.57 -10.64
C GLU A 93 -23.69 -2.02 -10.85
N THR A 94 -23.32 -2.69 -11.94
CA THR A 94 -23.87 -4.01 -12.30
C THR A 94 -23.20 -5.17 -11.56
N GLU A 95 -21.88 -5.13 -11.34
CA GLU A 95 -21.15 -6.20 -10.66
C GLU A 95 -20.18 -5.70 -9.57
N PRO A 96 -19.77 -6.57 -8.62
CA PRO A 96 -18.76 -6.20 -7.61
C PRO A 96 -17.39 -5.98 -8.26
N LEU A 97 -16.73 -4.89 -7.86
CA LEU A 97 -15.43 -4.48 -8.40
C LEU A 97 -14.35 -5.55 -8.17
N ARG A 98 -13.45 -5.73 -9.14
CA ARG A 98 -12.30 -6.64 -9.06
C ARG A 98 -11.02 -5.94 -9.46
N GLU A 99 -9.95 -6.16 -8.70
CA GLU A 99 -8.67 -5.50 -8.89
C GLU A 99 -7.49 -6.45 -8.63
N GLU A 100 -6.34 -6.15 -9.24
CA GLU A 100 -5.05 -6.72 -8.84
C GLU A 100 -4.47 -5.90 -7.69
N LYS A 101 -4.06 -6.55 -6.59
CA LYS A 101 -3.36 -5.89 -5.48
C LYS A 101 -2.15 -6.71 -5.05
N TYR A 102 -1.06 -6.03 -4.69
CA TYR A 102 0.10 -6.64 -4.04
C TYR A 102 -0.24 -7.06 -2.60
N SER A 103 0.41 -8.11 -2.08
CA SER A 103 0.19 -8.62 -0.71
C SER A 103 0.26 -7.51 0.35
N ARG A 104 1.19 -6.56 0.21
CA ARG A 104 1.38 -5.44 1.14
C ARG A 104 0.16 -4.52 1.33
N TYR A 105 -0.82 -4.55 0.41
CA TYR A 105 -2.08 -3.81 0.54
C TYR A 105 -3.24 -4.69 1.01
N ILE A 106 -2.96 -5.95 1.35
CA ILE A 106 -3.93 -6.96 1.77
C ILE A 106 -3.57 -7.40 3.19
N LYS A 107 -4.58 -7.53 4.05
CA LYS A 107 -4.45 -8.15 5.38
C LYS A 107 -5.62 -9.11 5.61
N PRO A 108 -5.53 -10.06 6.54
CA PRO A 108 -6.67 -10.90 6.90
C PRO A 108 -7.85 -10.06 7.39
N TYR A 109 -9.03 -10.67 7.52
CA TYR A 109 -10.10 -10.02 8.27
C TYR A 109 -9.72 -9.90 9.77
N PRO A 110 -9.90 -8.73 10.42
CA PRO A 110 -9.50 -8.54 11.80
C PRO A 110 -10.31 -9.42 12.77
N PRO A 111 -9.69 -9.89 13.88
CA PRO A 111 -10.36 -10.72 14.85
C PRO A 111 -11.42 -9.91 15.60
N HIS A 112 -12.53 -10.57 15.94
CA HIS A 112 -13.56 -9.99 16.78
C HIS A 112 -13.00 -9.71 18.19
N LEU A 113 -12.99 -8.44 18.57
CA LEU A 113 -12.71 -7.99 19.92
C LEU A 113 -14.00 -7.94 20.76
N PRO A 114 -13.92 -8.15 22.09
CA PRO A 114 -15.08 -8.00 22.96
C PRO A 114 -15.58 -6.55 22.93
N ALA A 115 -16.90 -6.39 22.86
CA ALA A 115 -17.53 -5.08 22.82
C ALA A 115 -17.18 -4.24 24.06
N ARG A 116 -16.68 -3.02 23.84
CA ARG A 116 -16.41 -2.04 24.89
C ARG A 116 -16.82 -0.65 24.43
N ARG A 117 -17.21 0.20 25.38
CA ARG A 117 -17.38 1.63 25.11
C ARG A 117 -16.04 2.24 24.71
N PHE A 118 -16.06 3.09 23.69
CA PHE A 118 -14.91 3.92 23.31
C PHE A 118 -14.74 5.09 24.28
N LYS A 119 -13.50 5.59 24.36
CA LYS A 119 -13.07 6.74 25.16
C LYS A 119 -12.42 7.75 24.22
N GLN A 120 -12.36 9.01 24.65
CA GLN A 120 -11.58 10.02 23.96
C GLN A 120 -10.13 9.56 23.77
N LEU A 121 -9.55 9.85 22.61
CA LEU A 121 -8.22 9.40 22.15
C LEU A 121 -8.09 7.88 21.89
N ASP A 122 -9.17 7.10 21.92
CA ASP A 122 -9.14 5.75 21.33
C ASP A 122 -9.03 5.87 19.80
N LYS A 123 -8.05 5.19 19.20
CA LYS A 123 -8.00 4.96 17.76
C LYS A 123 -9.04 3.92 17.34
N VAL A 124 -9.80 4.22 16.30
CA VAL A 124 -10.91 3.40 15.79
C VAL A 124 -10.82 3.26 14.28
N ASP A 125 -11.35 2.17 13.76
CA ASP A 125 -11.80 2.15 12.37
C ASP A 125 -13.28 2.53 12.34
N ALA A 126 -13.63 3.46 11.47
CA ALA A 126 -15.00 3.94 11.27
C ALA A 126 -15.56 3.43 9.93
N TRP A 127 -16.74 2.82 9.97
CA TRP A 127 -17.47 2.41 8.78
C TRP A 127 -18.13 3.63 8.13
N TYR A 128 -17.63 4.03 6.96
CA TYR A 128 -18.07 5.18 6.19
C TYR A 128 -17.72 4.97 4.71
N ASN A 129 -18.58 5.43 3.78
CA ASN A 129 -18.40 5.25 2.34
C ASN A 129 -17.90 3.84 1.95
N ASP A 130 -18.63 2.81 2.43
CA ASP A 130 -18.41 1.40 2.11
C ASP A 130 -17.05 0.79 2.49
N GLY A 131 -16.26 1.50 3.31
CA GLY A 131 -14.97 1.06 3.84
C GLY A 131 -14.75 1.40 5.33
N TRP A 132 -13.68 0.86 5.88
CA TRP A 132 -13.17 1.13 7.23
C TRP A 132 -12.08 2.19 7.18
N TRP A 133 -12.32 3.35 7.80
CA TRP A 133 -11.40 4.50 7.81
C TRP A 133 -10.77 4.68 9.18
N VAL A 134 -9.44 4.79 9.23
CA VAL A 134 -8.72 5.02 10.49
C VAL A 134 -9.00 6.44 11.00
N GLY A 135 -9.45 6.54 12.26
CA GLY A 135 -9.71 7.81 12.93
C GLY A 135 -9.49 7.74 14.45
N GLU A 136 -9.71 8.85 15.12
CA GLU A 136 -9.57 8.97 16.58
C GLU A 136 -10.83 9.56 17.21
N ILE A 137 -11.25 9.05 18.36
CA ILE A 137 -12.42 9.56 19.09
C ILE A 137 -12.08 10.93 19.71
N SER A 138 -12.52 12.01 19.07
CA SER A 138 -12.29 13.37 19.56
C SER A 138 -13.26 13.76 20.68
N LYS A 139 -14.50 13.23 20.68
CA LYS A 139 -15.54 13.49 21.69
C LYS A 139 -16.45 12.27 21.90
N VAL A 140 -16.87 12.02 23.14
CA VAL A 140 -17.88 11.00 23.49
C VAL A 140 -19.22 11.71 23.73
N LEU A 141 -20.29 11.28 23.06
CA LEU A 141 -21.63 11.85 23.18
C LEU A 141 -22.55 10.94 23.99
N LYS A 142 -23.77 11.41 24.28
CA LYS A 142 -24.83 10.58 24.86
C LYS A 142 -25.38 9.59 23.82
N GLY A 143 -26.00 8.51 24.26
CA GLY A 143 -26.73 7.60 23.36
C GLY A 143 -25.86 6.67 22.49
N SER A 144 -24.64 6.32 22.93
CA SER A 144 -23.71 5.46 22.16
C SER A 144 -23.19 6.11 20.87
N GLN A 145 -23.11 7.44 20.84
CA GLN A 145 -22.58 8.22 19.73
C GLN A 145 -21.20 8.82 20.06
N TYR A 146 -20.38 8.98 19.03
CA TYR A 146 -19.02 9.45 19.14
C TYR A 146 -18.70 10.42 18.00
N VAL A 147 -17.85 11.40 18.26
CA VAL A 147 -17.23 12.22 17.22
C VAL A 147 -15.88 11.58 16.90
N VAL A 148 -15.69 11.20 15.65
CA VAL A 148 -14.43 10.65 15.12
C VAL A 148 -13.76 11.73 14.27
N TYR A 149 -12.49 11.99 14.55
CA TYR A 149 -11.62 12.85 13.75
C TYR A 149 -10.78 12.00 12.78
N PHE A 150 -10.74 12.40 11.52
CA PHE A 150 -9.95 11.77 10.46
C PHE A 150 -8.77 12.69 10.12
N SER A 151 -7.56 12.26 10.48
CA SER A 151 -6.34 13.07 10.27
C SER A 151 -5.94 13.24 8.81
N THR A 152 -6.39 12.36 7.90
CA THR A 152 -6.06 12.40 6.47
C THR A 152 -6.86 13.47 5.72
N SER A 153 -8.15 13.63 6.05
CA SER A 153 -9.03 14.66 5.48
C SER A 153 -9.19 15.92 6.36
N ASN A 154 -8.73 15.88 7.61
CA ASN A 154 -8.96 16.90 8.64
C ASN A 154 -10.45 17.17 8.94
N GLU A 155 -11.26 16.11 8.94
CA GLU A 155 -12.71 16.17 9.19
C GLU A 155 -13.12 15.55 10.53
N GLU A 156 -14.24 16.00 11.11
CA GLU A 156 -14.96 15.29 12.18
C GLU A 156 -16.30 14.72 11.66
N ARG A 157 -16.66 13.49 12.06
CA ARG A 157 -17.98 12.88 11.80
C ARG A 157 -18.60 12.32 13.07
N ILE A 158 -19.93 12.43 13.19
CA ILE A 158 -20.70 11.81 14.28
C ILE A 158 -21.11 10.40 13.83
N LEU A 159 -20.73 9.37 14.60
CA LEU A 159 -21.02 7.98 14.29
C LEU A 159 -21.58 7.23 15.51
N ASN A 160 -22.44 6.26 15.25
CA ASN A 160 -22.95 5.33 16.26
C ASN A 160 -21.91 4.24 16.55
N GLU A 161 -21.93 3.69 17.76
CA GLU A 161 -21.07 2.56 18.18
C GLU A 161 -21.06 1.37 17.21
N SER A 162 -22.19 1.08 16.55
CA SER A 162 -22.30 0.01 15.54
C SER A 162 -21.41 0.18 14.32
N ASN A 163 -21.01 1.43 14.03
CA ASN A 163 -20.21 1.80 12.87
C ASN A 163 -18.74 1.98 13.26
N LEU A 164 -18.34 1.59 14.47
CA LEU A 164 -17.00 1.76 15.02
C LEU A 164 -16.47 0.43 15.51
N ARG A 165 -15.21 0.16 15.20
CA ARG A 165 -14.43 -0.92 15.84
C ARG A 165 -13.12 -0.36 16.34
N LEU A 166 -12.51 -1.03 17.32
CA LEU A 166 -11.19 -0.62 17.80
C LEU A 166 -10.15 -0.87 16.69
N HIS A 167 -9.30 0.13 16.42
CA HIS A 167 -8.29 0.02 15.38
C HIS A 167 -7.26 -1.06 15.72
N GLN A 168 -6.93 -1.90 14.73
CA GLN A 168 -5.95 -2.97 14.85
C GLN A 168 -4.97 -2.92 13.68
N ASP A 169 -3.69 -2.83 14.00
CA ASP A 169 -2.59 -2.92 13.05
C ASP A 169 -2.29 -4.39 12.73
N TRP A 170 -1.98 -4.70 11.46
CA TRP A 170 -1.51 -6.01 11.01
C TRP A 170 -0.01 -5.93 10.73
N ASN A 171 0.80 -6.45 11.65
CA ASN A 171 2.26 -6.39 11.60
C ASN A 171 2.83 -7.80 11.80
N ASP A 172 3.77 -8.22 10.94
CA ASP A 172 4.51 -9.50 11.05
C ASP A 172 3.62 -10.73 11.34
N GLY A 173 2.50 -10.86 10.62
CA GLY A 173 1.55 -11.96 10.77
C GLY A 173 0.69 -11.91 12.05
N LYS A 174 0.62 -10.76 12.73
CA LYS A 174 -0.08 -10.60 14.02
C LYS A 174 -0.92 -9.32 14.06
N TRP A 175 -2.06 -9.44 14.74
CA TRP A 175 -2.90 -8.29 15.08
C TRP A 175 -2.41 -7.62 16.36
N VAL A 176 -2.22 -6.30 16.30
CA VAL A 176 -1.85 -5.47 17.44
C VAL A 176 -2.94 -4.41 17.63
N ILE A 177 -3.51 -4.33 18.84
CA ILE A 177 -4.45 -3.27 19.16
C ILE A 177 -3.70 -1.95 19.23
N ALA A 178 -4.13 -0.96 18.46
CA ALA A 178 -3.50 0.36 18.44
C ALA A 178 -3.57 1.00 19.84
N SER A 179 -2.41 1.20 20.46
CA SER A 179 -2.34 1.82 21.79
C SER A 179 -2.79 3.27 21.72
N ARG A 180 -3.56 3.73 22.72
CA ARG A 180 -3.84 5.16 22.92
C ARG A 180 -2.53 5.92 22.98
N VAL A 181 -2.29 6.79 22.00
CA VAL A 181 -1.15 7.72 22.04
C VAL A 181 -1.36 8.62 23.24
N ARG A 182 -0.52 8.46 24.27
CA ARG A 182 -0.49 9.40 25.38
C ARG A 182 0.18 10.67 24.88
N THR A 183 -0.61 11.56 24.30
CA THR A 183 -0.21 12.96 24.09
C THR A 183 -0.12 13.64 25.45
N THR A 184 0.94 13.33 26.22
CA THR A 184 1.45 14.28 27.19
C THR A 184 1.78 15.54 26.39
N VAL A 185 1.01 16.60 26.61
CA VAL A 185 1.28 17.92 26.05
C VAL A 185 2.50 18.53 26.77
N ALA A 186 3.66 17.92 26.52
CA ALA A 186 4.93 18.62 26.57
C ALA A 186 5.05 19.32 25.22
N SER A 187 4.79 20.62 25.24
CA SER A 187 5.05 21.54 24.14
C SER A 187 6.45 21.34 23.53
N ASN A 188 6.55 21.63 22.23
CA ASN A 188 7.77 21.77 21.40
C ASN A 188 8.01 20.63 20.40
N PHE A 189 7.20 20.61 19.33
CA PHE A 189 7.61 19.98 18.07
C PHE A 189 8.67 20.88 17.40
N VAL A 190 9.93 20.71 17.80
CA VAL A 190 11.06 21.39 17.14
C VAL A 190 11.28 20.72 15.78
N MET A 191 10.87 21.41 14.71
CA MET A 191 11.33 21.11 13.36
C MET A 191 12.84 21.35 13.30
N ASN A 192 13.64 20.28 13.40
CA ASN A 192 15.08 20.32 13.15
C ASN A 192 15.36 20.44 11.64
N CYS A 193 15.01 21.59 11.07
CA CYS A 193 15.57 22.02 9.79
C CYS A 193 16.95 22.65 10.04
N PHE A 194 18.00 21.93 9.64
CA PHE A 194 19.40 22.36 9.57
C PHE A 194 20.07 22.83 10.88
N GLY A 195 21.14 22.12 11.26
CA GLY A 195 22.18 22.72 12.09
C GLY A 195 22.82 23.89 11.33
N GLY A 196 22.58 25.12 11.76
CA GLY A 196 22.89 26.30 10.94
C GLY A 196 22.88 27.68 11.63
N VAL A 197 22.85 27.75 12.97
CA VAL A 197 23.48 28.82 13.78
C VAL A 197 23.13 30.28 13.43
N LEU A 198 22.11 30.89 14.09
CA LEU A 198 22.29 32.04 15.03
C LEU A 198 21.01 32.75 15.53
N SER A 199 21.08 33.10 16.82
CA SER A 199 20.52 34.30 17.48
C SER A 199 19.00 34.52 17.58
N PHE A 200 18.49 34.37 18.81
CA PHE A 200 17.23 34.95 19.28
C PHE A 200 17.23 36.49 19.22
N ARG A 201 16.08 37.09 18.86
CA ARG A 201 15.39 38.00 19.79
C ARG A 201 13.90 38.12 19.51
N PHE A 202 13.12 38.11 20.59
CA PHE A 202 11.67 38.14 20.63
C PHE A 202 11.19 39.59 20.78
N MET A 203 10.18 40.02 20.02
CA MET A 203 9.33 41.14 20.45
C MET A 203 7.93 41.06 19.82
N LEU A 204 6.95 40.75 20.66
CA LEU A 204 5.55 41.12 20.40
C LEU A 204 5.45 42.64 20.55
N LEU A 205 4.87 43.35 19.58
CA LEU A 205 4.12 44.56 19.88
C LEU A 205 2.88 44.69 18.99
N PHE A 206 1.83 45.16 19.63
CA PHE A 206 0.48 45.36 19.14
C PHE A 206 0.28 46.82 18.68
N HIS A 207 -0.83 47.07 17.97
CA HIS A 207 -1.49 48.38 17.73
C HIS A 207 -1.10 49.28 16.54
N SER A 208 -2.17 49.64 15.80
CA SER A 208 -2.51 50.94 15.17
C SER A 208 -1.67 51.58 14.04
N TRP A 209 -2.39 51.84 12.94
CA TRP A 209 -2.26 52.97 11.99
C TRP A 209 -1.88 54.31 12.65
N PRO A 210 -1.16 55.22 11.95
CA PRO A 210 -1.87 56.17 11.06
C PRO A 210 -1.16 56.60 9.74
N ASN A 211 -2.01 56.90 8.75
CA ASN A 211 -1.99 57.99 7.76
C ASN A 211 -0.76 58.36 6.87
N VAL A 212 -1.13 58.69 5.63
CA VAL A 212 -0.40 59.29 4.49
C VAL A 212 0.26 60.65 4.82
N PRO A 213 1.23 61.12 4.01
CA PRO A 213 0.86 62.11 2.98
C PRO A 213 1.55 61.97 1.60
N HIS A 214 1.02 62.74 0.64
CA HIS A 214 1.43 62.86 -0.77
C HIS A 214 2.87 63.37 -1.01
N ALA A 215 3.46 62.94 -2.13
CA ALA A 215 4.29 63.74 -3.04
C ALA A 215 4.18 63.12 -4.47
N LEU A 216 3.51 63.75 -5.42
CA LEU A 216 4.11 64.64 -6.43
C LEU A 216 5.14 63.96 -7.35
N LEU A 217 4.65 63.37 -8.46
CA LEU A 217 4.90 63.84 -9.84
C LEU A 217 3.86 63.22 -10.80
#